data_AF-A0AAU6CBE8-F1
#
_entry.id   AF-A0AAU6CBE8-F1
#
_cell.length_a   1.000
_cell.length_b   1.000
_cell.length_c   1.000
_cell.angle_alpha   90.00
_cell.angle_beta   90.00
_cell.angle_gamma   90.00
#
_symmetry.space_group_name_H-M   'P 1'
#
loop_
_entity.id
_entity.type
_entity.pdbx_description
1 polymer ?
#
loop_
_entity_poly.entity_id
_entity_poly.type
_entity_poly.pdbx_seq_one_letter_code
_entity_poly.pdbx_strand_id
1 'polypeptide(L)'
;MDSEFLRSAEEGRPAADGKALQNHGDGFPDRLRRPTGPDGSPVPPTADRIEDVRDRLRDPAAARDILDLDGFHPRVQDVVLNTPGARELLANLADYADLPAGPRRIANGCAGGRHRASGLTELLARELRDCGLEVAVEHLHVHLPRVLKASGSTSTGAGA
;
A
#
# COMPACT_ATOMS: atom_id res chain seq x y z
N MET A 1 -46.67 24.40 46.79
CA MET A 1 -47.77 24.47 45.81
C MET A 1 -47.25 25.18 44.57
N ASP A 2 -46.89 24.57 43.46
CA ASP A 2 -46.59 23.21 43.00
C ASP A 2 -45.86 23.42 41.68
N SER A 3 -44.82 22.65 41.38
CA SER A 3 -44.27 22.59 40.00
C SER A 3 -43.59 21.26 39.75
N GLU A 4 -44.33 20.17 39.96
CA GLU A 4 -44.11 18.93 39.23
C GLU A 4 -45.01 18.96 37.98
N PHE A 5 -44.48 19.39 36.84
CA PHE A 5 -45.00 19.03 35.52
C PHE A 5 -44.03 19.47 34.41
N LEU A 6 -43.71 18.54 33.50
CA LEU A 6 -42.80 18.59 32.32
C LEU A 6 -41.55 17.69 32.54
N ARG A 7 -41.66 16.36 32.56
CA ARG A 7 -41.96 15.41 31.46
C ARG A 7 -40.83 15.29 30.41
N SER A 8 -40.11 14.17 30.52
CA SER A 8 -39.59 13.31 29.44
C SER A 8 -38.54 13.85 28.47
N ALA A 9 -37.32 13.30 28.53
CA ALA A 9 -36.80 12.35 27.54
C ALA A 9 -35.29 12.10 27.74
N GLU A 10 -34.91 11.12 28.56
CA GLU A 10 -33.60 10.47 28.45
C GLU A 10 -33.80 8.96 28.63
N GLU A 11 -34.40 8.36 27.59
CA GLU A 11 -34.39 6.90 27.43
C GLU A 11 -32.96 6.44 27.18
N GLY A 12 -32.51 5.54 28.06
CA GLY A 12 -31.18 4.98 28.08
C GLY A 12 -30.79 4.33 26.76
N ARG A 13 -29.62 4.74 26.26
CA ARG A 13 -28.90 4.02 25.22
C ARG A 13 -28.39 2.71 25.83
N PRO A 14 -28.83 1.52 25.37
CA PRO A 14 -28.26 0.27 25.88
C PRO A 14 -26.76 0.23 25.55
N ALA A 15 -25.96 -0.13 26.55
CA ALA A 15 -24.55 -0.42 26.40
C ALA A 15 -24.39 -1.52 25.33
N ALA A 16 -23.52 -1.30 24.36
CA ALA A 16 -23.19 -2.32 23.37
C ALA A 16 -22.60 -3.52 24.10
N ASP A 17 -23.31 -4.64 24.02
CA ASP A 17 -22.93 -5.92 24.57
C ASP A 17 -21.52 -6.29 24.10
N GLY A 18 -20.61 -6.38 25.07
CA GLY A 18 -19.27 -6.93 24.89
C GLY A 18 -19.36 -8.41 24.54
N LYS A 19 -19.56 -8.72 23.27
CA LYS A 19 -19.32 -10.07 22.76
C LYS A 19 -17.84 -10.21 22.50
N ALA A 20 -17.15 -10.84 23.45
CA ALA A 20 -15.83 -11.41 23.25
C ALA A 20 -15.84 -12.20 21.94
N LEU A 21 -15.10 -11.72 20.94
CA LEU A 21 -14.73 -12.53 19.80
C LEU A 21 -13.66 -13.50 20.32
N GLN A 22 -14.08 -14.72 20.65
CA GLN A 22 -13.17 -15.83 20.86
C GLN A 22 -12.31 -15.99 19.61
N ASN A 23 -11.01 -15.77 19.76
CA ASN A 23 -9.99 -16.17 18.80
C ASN A 23 -9.98 -17.70 18.74
N HIS A 24 -10.70 -18.27 17.79
CA HIS A 24 -10.47 -19.65 17.39
C HIS A 24 -9.18 -19.67 16.58
N GLY A 25 -8.21 -20.44 17.11
CA GLY A 25 -6.95 -20.70 16.46
C GLY A 25 -7.14 -21.73 15.36
N ASP A 26 -6.85 -21.30 14.13
CA ASP A 26 -6.57 -22.16 13.00
C ASP A 26 -5.38 -21.53 12.27
N GLY A 27 -4.26 -22.24 12.36
CA GLY A 27 -2.93 -21.73 12.09
C GLY A 27 -2.76 -21.10 10.71
N PHE A 28 -1.98 -20.03 10.68
CA PHE A 28 -1.42 -19.43 9.46
C PHE A 28 -0.87 -20.53 8.54
N PRO A 29 -1.50 -20.82 7.38
CA PRO A 29 -0.92 -21.72 6.42
C PRO A 29 0.15 -20.96 5.63
N ASP A 30 1.40 -21.19 6.02
CA ASP A 30 2.63 -20.76 5.34
C ASP A 30 2.83 -21.45 3.98
N ARG A 31 1.87 -21.30 3.04
CA ARG A 31 2.09 -21.48 1.60
C ARG A 31 1.15 -20.57 0.81
N LEU A 32 1.62 -19.36 0.54
CA LEU A 32 1.06 -18.48 -0.48
C LEU A 32 1.11 -19.18 -1.85
N ARG A 33 0.01 -19.81 -2.28
CA ARG A 33 -0.18 -20.16 -3.69
C ARG A 33 -0.69 -18.92 -4.41
N ARG A 34 0.13 -18.35 -5.31
CA ARG A 34 -0.36 -17.34 -6.25
C ARG A 34 -1.39 -17.97 -7.18
N PRO A 35 -2.55 -17.36 -7.41
CA PRO A 35 -3.42 -17.75 -8.52
C PRO A 35 -2.65 -17.56 -9.83
N THR A 36 -2.64 -18.59 -10.67
CA THR A 36 -2.02 -18.56 -12.01
C THR A 36 -3.11 -18.63 -13.07
N GLY A 37 -2.92 -17.88 -14.16
CA GLY A 37 -3.81 -17.85 -15.30
C GLY A 37 -3.76 -19.18 -16.07
N PRO A 38 -4.60 -19.33 -17.11
CA PRO A 38 -4.63 -20.53 -17.95
C PRO A 38 -3.28 -20.87 -18.61
N ASP A 39 -2.41 -19.87 -18.75
CA ASP A 39 -1.07 -19.94 -19.34
C ASP A 39 0.05 -20.13 -18.31
N GLY A 40 -0.29 -20.28 -17.03
CA GLY A 40 0.69 -20.39 -15.94
C GLY A 40 1.31 -19.05 -15.53
N SER A 41 0.89 -17.93 -16.13
CA SER A 41 1.32 -16.60 -15.68
C SER A 41 0.69 -16.28 -14.32
N PRO A 42 1.38 -15.58 -13.41
CA PRO A 42 0.75 -15.13 -12.16
C PRO A 42 -0.42 -14.20 -12.50
N VAL A 43 -1.63 -14.53 -12.02
CA VAL A 43 -2.73 -13.57 -12.03
C VAL A 43 -2.43 -12.56 -10.94
N PRO A 44 -2.32 -11.25 -11.25
CA PRO A 44 -2.21 -10.24 -10.21
C PRO A 44 -3.42 -10.38 -9.28
N PRO A 45 -3.22 -10.41 -7.95
CA PRO A 45 -4.35 -10.42 -7.02
C PRO A 45 -5.27 -9.23 -7.35
N THR A 46 -6.57 -9.45 -7.23
CA THR A 46 -7.56 -8.40 -7.50
C THR A 46 -7.35 -7.26 -6.50
N ALA A 47 -7.13 -6.06 -7.04
CA ALA A 47 -7.00 -4.83 -6.29
C ALA A 47 -8.17 -3.91 -6.63
N ASP A 48 -8.72 -3.24 -5.62
CA ASP A 48 -9.78 -2.24 -5.78
C ASP A 48 -9.21 -0.95 -6.40
N ARG A 49 -7.92 -0.68 -6.14
CA ARG A 49 -7.18 0.45 -6.67
C ARG A 49 -5.76 0.03 -7.06
N ILE A 50 -5.33 0.46 -8.24
CA ILE A 50 -3.98 0.20 -8.76
C ILE A 50 -3.29 1.54 -8.99
N GLU A 51 -2.11 1.72 -8.41
CA GLU A 51 -1.27 2.90 -8.59
C GLU A 51 -0.01 2.56 -9.35
N ASP A 52 0.13 3.11 -10.55
CA ASP A 52 1.39 3.10 -11.30
C ASP A 52 2.24 4.31 -10.92
N VAL A 53 3.38 4.04 -10.29
CA VAL A 53 4.28 5.08 -9.77
C VAL A 53 5.53 5.29 -10.62
N ARG A 54 5.59 4.69 -11.83
CA ARG A 54 6.80 4.72 -12.68
C ARG A 54 7.22 6.13 -13.09
N ASP A 55 6.26 7.00 -13.37
CA ASP A 55 6.51 8.37 -13.83
C ASP A 55 6.16 9.42 -12.76
N ARG A 56 5.62 8.98 -11.61
CA ARG A 56 5.20 9.85 -10.50
C ARG A 56 6.24 9.95 -9.39
N LEU A 57 7.04 8.91 -9.19
CA LEU A 57 8.03 8.82 -8.10
C LEU A 57 9.45 8.73 -8.66
N ARG A 58 10.37 9.47 -8.05
CA ARG A 58 11.80 9.44 -8.39
C ARG A 58 12.33 8.02 -8.27
N ASP A 59 13.08 7.57 -9.27
CA ASP A 59 13.69 6.23 -9.23
C ASP A 59 14.96 6.24 -8.35
N PRO A 60 14.97 5.53 -7.21
CA PRO A 60 16.15 5.42 -6.37
C PRO A 60 17.31 4.73 -7.10
N ALA A 61 17.01 3.95 -8.16
CA ALA A 61 18.02 3.31 -8.98
C ALA A 61 18.90 4.30 -9.78
N ALA A 62 18.59 5.60 -9.78
CA ALA A 62 19.46 6.62 -10.37
C ALA A 62 20.69 6.95 -9.50
N ALA A 63 20.65 6.65 -8.20
CA ALA A 63 21.75 6.91 -7.25
C ALA A 63 22.59 5.65 -7.03
N ARG A 64 23.92 5.74 -7.25
CA ARG A 64 24.84 4.58 -7.23
C ARG A 64 24.91 3.87 -5.87
N ASP A 65 24.75 4.61 -4.78
CA ASP A 65 24.89 4.17 -3.38
C ASP A 65 23.59 3.66 -2.75
N ILE A 66 22.50 3.64 -3.52
CA ILE A 66 21.17 3.16 -3.12
C ILE A 66 20.75 1.92 -3.92
N LEU A 67 21.49 1.57 -4.98
CA LEU A 67 21.14 0.50 -5.93
C LEU A 67 20.88 -0.87 -5.30
N ASP A 68 21.64 -1.21 -4.26
CA ASP A 68 21.59 -2.52 -3.62
C ASP A 68 20.56 -2.57 -2.47
N LEU A 69 19.99 -1.43 -2.10
CA LEU A 69 18.94 -1.33 -1.09
C LEU A 69 17.57 -1.66 -1.69
N ASP A 70 16.58 -1.92 -0.84
CA ASP A 70 15.19 -2.15 -1.23
C ASP A 70 14.26 -1.16 -0.55
N GLY A 71 12.97 -1.22 -0.89
CA GLY A 71 11.94 -0.32 -0.34
C GLY A 71 11.72 -0.43 1.17
N PHE A 72 12.28 -1.43 1.86
CA PHE A 72 12.23 -1.48 3.33
C PHE A 72 13.25 -0.53 3.96
N HIS A 73 14.33 -0.21 3.23
CA HIS A 73 15.40 0.62 3.75
C HIS A 73 14.97 2.09 3.84
N PRO A 74 15.18 2.77 4.99
CA PRO A 74 14.78 4.18 5.19
C PRO A 74 15.29 5.13 4.10
N ARG A 75 16.57 5.00 3.70
CA ARG A 75 17.14 5.79 2.59
C ARG A 75 16.36 5.69 1.27
N VAL A 76 15.80 4.52 0.93
CA VAL A 76 14.98 4.35 -0.27
C VAL A 76 13.63 5.05 -0.09
N GLN A 77 13.03 4.90 1.10
CA GLN A 77 11.77 5.55 1.45
C GLN A 77 11.91 7.08 1.45
N ASP A 78 13.02 7.63 1.93
CA ASP A 78 13.33 9.06 1.89
C ASP A 78 13.40 9.58 0.45
N VAL A 79 14.05 8.85 -0.46
CA VAL A 79 14.10 9.22 -1.88
C VAL A 79 12.69 9.24 -2.49
N VAL A 80 11.86 8.26 -2.13
CA VAL A 80 10.47 8.18 -2.58
C VAL A 80 9.66 9.37 -2.06
N LEU A 81 9.64 9.60 -0.74
CA LEU A 81 8.89 10.69 -0.07
C LEU A 81 9.34 12.09 -0.49
N ASN A 82 10.62 12.26 -0.81
CA ASN A 82 11.16 13.55 -1.25
C ASN A 82 10.88 13.82 -2.74
N THR A 83 10.14 12.95 -3.44
CA THR A 83 9.59 13.31 -4.75
C THR A 83 8.46 14.33 -4.55
N PRO A 84 8.43 15.47 -5.28
CA PRO A 84 7.31 16.39 -5.24
C PRO A 84 5.99 15.65 -5.56
N GLY A 85 4.95 15.85 -4.74
CA GLY A 85 3.67 15.15 -4.90
C GLY A 85 3.58 13.77 -4.21
N ALA A 86 4.69 13.23 -3.68
CA ALA A 86 4.67 11.90 -3.07
C ALA A 86 3.90 11.84 -1.74
N ARG A 87 3.99 12.90 -0.93
CA ARG A 87 3.26 12.98 0.35
C ARG A 87 1.76 13.15 0.11
N GLU A 88 1.39 13.91 -0.90
CA GLU A 88 0.02 14.12 -1.33
C GLU A 88 -0.57 12.83 -1.92
N LEU A 89 0.20 12.09 -2.71
CA LEU A 89 -0.19 10.75 -3.17
C LEU A 89 -0.39 9.80 -1.99
N LEU A 90 0.52 9.81 -1.02
CA LEU A 90 0.44 8.95 0.17
C LEU A 90 -0.83 9.25 0.98
N ALA A 91 -1.08 10.52 1.30
CA ALA A 91 -2.28 10.96 2.00
C ALA A 91 -3.55 10.57 1.24
N ASN A 92 -3.59 10.74 -0.09
CA ASN A 92 -4.74 10.34 -0.90
C ASN A 92 -5.01 8.83 -0.88
N LEU A 93 -3.96 8.02 -0.77
CA LEU A 93 -4.11 6.57 -0.63
C LEU A 93 -4.58 6.20 0.77
N ALA A 94 -4.12 6.93 1.79
CA ALA A 94 -4.59 6.75 3.15
C ALA A 94 -6.08 7.09 3.27
N ASP A 95 -6.51 8.25 2.75
CA ASP A 95 -7.91 8.66 2.70
C ASP A 95 -8.80 7.63 1.98
N TYR A 96 -8.30 7.05 0.88
CA TYR A 96 -9.02 6.02 0.15
C TYR A 96 -9.16 4.72 0.96
N ALA A 97 -8.13 4.33 1.71
CA ALA A 97 -8.15 3.15 2.56
C ALA A 97 -9.13 3.29 3.74
N ASP A 98 -9.33 4.51 4.24
CA ASP A 98 -10.21 4.82 5.38
C ASP A 98 -11.69 5.00 5.01
N LEU A 99 -12.05 4.90 3.73
CA LEU A 99 -13.45 5.03 3.31
C LEU A 99 -14.35 3.97 3.99
N PRO A 100 -15.54 4.35 4.52
CA PRO A 100 -16.44 3.47 5.28
C PRO A 100 -17.26 2.53 4.37
N ALA A 101 -16.58 1.77 3.53
CA ALA A 101 -17.20 0.84 2.60
C ALA A 101 -16.44 -0.50 2.49
N GLY A 102 -15.85 -0.91 3.61
CA GLY A 102 -15.20 -2.22 3.80
C GLY A 102 -13.70 -2.24 3.49
N PRO A 103 -13.03 -3.41 3.67
CA PRO A 103 -11.60 -3.56 3.43
C PRO A 103 -11.19 -3.16 2.01
N ARG A 104 -10.02 -2.53 1.87
CA ARG A 104 -9.46 -2.08 0.59
C ARG A 104 -8.20 -2.82 0.23
N ARG A 105 -8.09 -3.18 -1.05
CA ARG A 105 -6.87 -3.73 -1.67
C ARG A 105 -6.27 -2.70 -2.61
N ILE A 106 -5.15 -2.13 -2.21
CA ILE A 106 -4.40 -1.14 -2.99
C ILE A 106 -3.13 -1.82 -3.52
N ALA A 107 -2.96 -1.84 -4.84
CA ALA A 107 -1.77 -2.38 -5.48
C ALA A 107 -0.88 -1.25 -6.00
N ASN A 108 0.33 -1.13 -5.45
CA ASN A 108 1.34 -0.18 -5.93
C ASN A 108 2.30 -0.88 -6.91
N GLY A 109 2.37 -0.38 -8.14
CA GLY A 109 3.18 -0.94 -9.21
C GLY A 109 4.33 -0.02 -9.62
N CYS A 110 5.53 -0.59 -9.78
CA CYS A 110 6.64 0.07 -10.46
C CYS A 110 7.33 -0.92 -11.41
N ALA A 111 8.44 -0.51 -12.05
CA ALA A 111 9.08 -1.33 -13.08
C ALA A 111 9.53 -2.72 -12.59
N GLY A 112 10.02 -2.84 -11.36
CA GLY A 112 10.49 -4.12 -10.81
C GLY A 112 10.03 -4.40 -9.37
N GLY A 113 9.17 -3.56 -8.81
CA GLY A 113 8.62 -3.70 -7.45
C GLY A 113 9.60 -3.54 -6.28
N ARG A 114 10.92 -3.56 -6.51
CA ARG A 114 11.95 -3.59 -5.45
C ARG A 114 12.14 -2.29 -4.65
N HIS A 115 11.96 -1.13 -5.29
CA HIS A 115 12.26 0.18 -4.66
C HIS A 115 11.01 1.04 -4.43
N ARG A 116 10.44 1.60 -5.50
CA ARG A 116 9.36 2.61 -5.41
C ARG A 116 8.05 2.02 -4.87
N ALA A 117 7.63 0.89 -5.44
CA ALA A 117 6.37 0.26 -5.06
C ALA A 117 6.41 -0.26 -3.62
N SER A 118 7.45 -1.04 -3.28
CA SER A 118 7.65 -1.54 -1.92
C SER A 118 7.84 -0.38 -0.92
N GLY A 119 8.63 0.63 -1.27
CA GLY A 119 8.85 1.80 -0.41
C GLY A 119 7.57 2.58 -0.13
N LEU A 120 6.77 2.89 -1.16
CA LEU A 120 5.48 3.55 -0.98
C LEU A 120 4.52 2.69 -0.16
N THR A 121 4.50 1.37 -0.38
CA THR A 121 3.62 0.45 0.34
C THR A 121 3.96 0.38 1.83
N GLU A 122 5.24 0.34 2.18
CA GLU A 122 5.68 0.37 3.58
C GLU A 122 5.35 1.68 4.27
N LEU A 123 5.49 2.81 3.57
CA LEU A 123 5.11 4.13 4.09
C LEU A 123 3.61 4.21 4.35
N LEU A 124 2.80 3.77 3.38
CA LEU A 124 1.34 3.75 3.52
C LEU A 124 0.90 2.83 4.65
N ALA A 125 1.51 1.65 4.76
CA ALA A 125 1.18 0.71 5.81
C ALA A 125 1.53 1.24 7.21
N ARG A 126 2.62 2.01 7.35
CA ARG A 126 2.95 2.68 8.61
C ARG A 126 1.93 3.75 8.94
N GLU A 127 1.62 4.64 8.00
CA GLU A 127 0.64 5.72 8.20
C GLU A 127 -0.73 5.18 8.61
N LEU A 128 -1.24 4.15 7.91
CA LEU A 128 -2.52 3.52 8.24
C LEU A 128 -2.53 2.84 9.62
N ARG A 129 -1.42 2.19 10.02
CA ARG A 129 -1.29 1.60 11.35
C ARG A 129 -1.22 2.66 12.44
N ASP A 130 -0.54 3.78 12.17
CA ASP A 130 -0.49 4.92 13.10
C ASP A 130 -1.88 5.55 13.28
N CYS A 131 -2.75 5.45 12.28
CA CYS A 131 -4.18 5.79 12.37
C CYS A 131 -5.05 4.71 13.05
N GLY A 132 -4.47 3.57 13.46
CA GLY A 132 -5.18 2.49 14.15
C GLY A 132 -5.89 1.50 13.23
N LEU A 133 -5.60 1.49 11.92
CA LEU A 133 -6.17 0.53 10.98
C LEU A 133 -5.37 -0.78 10.94
N GLU A 134 -6.09 -1.88 10.76
CA GLU A 134 -5.51 -3.21 10.53
C GLU A 134 -5.00 -3.32 9.08
N VAL A 135 -3.69 -3.57 8.90
CA VAL A 135 -3.04 -3.55 7.58
C VAL A 135 -2.20 -4.80 7.34
N ALA A 136 -2.61 -5.59 6.35
CA ALA A 136 -1.81 -6.67 5.76
C ALA A 136 -1.05 -6.17 4.52
N VAL A 137 0.23 -6.54 4.41
CA VAL A 137 1.10 -6.14 3.31
C VAL A 137 1.69 -7.37 2.63
N GLU A 138 1.66 -7.38 1.29
CA GLU A 138 2.28 -8.42 0.47
C GLU A 138 3.19 -7.78 -0.59
N HIS A 139 4.47 -8.19 -0.61
CA HIS A 139 5.45 -7.70 -1.59
C HIS A 139 5.71 -8.75 -2.67
N LEU A 140 5.05 -8.63 -3.81
CA LEU A 140 5.13 -9.64 -4.88
C LEU A 140 6.51 -9.73 -5.56
N HIS A 141 7.27 -8.63 -5.61
CA HIS A 141 8.44 -8.56 -6.49
C HIS A 141 9.72 -8.08 -5.79
N VAL A 142 9.68 -7.81 -4.48
CA VAL A 142 10.85 -7.25 -3.78
C VAL A 142 12.06 -8.18 -3.78
N HIS A 143 11.82 -9.49 -3.82
CA HIS A 143 12.85 -10.53 -3.89
C HIS A 143 13.41 -10.77 -5.29
N LEU A 144 12.81 -10.18 -6.33
CA LEU A 144 13.26 -10.39 -7.71
C LEU A 144 14.45 -9.50 -8.07
N PRO A 145 15.29 -9.93 -9.04
CA PRO A 145 16.35 -9.09 -9.58
C PRO A 145 15.81 -7.76 -10.11
N ARG A 146 16.64 -6.72 -10.06
CA ARG A 146 16.28 -5.40 -10.59
C ARG A 146 16.02 -5.47 -12.10
N VAL A 147 14.91 -4.87 -12.53
CA VAL A 147 14.62 -4.65 -13.96
C VAL A 147 15.49 -3.50 -14.46
N LEU A 148 16.33 -3.77 -15.46
CA LEU A 148 17.12 -2.77 -16.16
C LEU A 148 16.33 -2.27 -17.39
N LYS A 149 16.17 -0.95 -17.56
CA LYS A 149 15.74 -0.41 -18.85
C LYS A 149 16.91 -0.54 -19.81
N ALA A 150 16.71 -1.19 -20.97
CA ALA A 150 17.65 -1.08 -22.08
C ALA A 150 17.69 0.40 -22.50
N SER A 151 18.85 1.05 -22.34
CA SER A 151 19.07 2.39 -22.88
C SER A 151 19.00 2.27 -24.40
N GLY A 152 17.93 2.80 -25.02
CA GLY A 152 17.83 2.88 -26.46
C GLY A 152 19.03 3.65 -27.01
N SER A 153 19.91 2.96 -27.74
CA SER A 153 20.98 3.59 -28.47
C SER A 153 20.39 4.38 -29.63
N THR A 154 20.30 5.71 -29.50
CA THR A 154 20.19 6.58 -30.67
C THR A 154 21.54 6.58 -31.37
N SER A 155 21.73 5.68 -32.32
CA SER A 155 22.77 5.83 -33.34
C SER A 155 22.27 6.85 -34.37
N THR A 156 22.77 8.07 -34.24
CA THR A 156 22.76 9.08 -35.29
C THR A 156 23.46 8.52 -36.52
N GLY A 157 22.70 8.16 -37.55
CA GLY A 157 23.21 7.92 -38.90
C GLY A 157 23.22 9.23 -39.67
N ALA A 158 24.35 9.92 -39.64
CA ALA A 158 24.72 10.92 -40.63
C ALA A 158 25.54 10.24 -41.74
N GLY A 159 25.21 10.55 -43.00
CA GLY A 159 25.95 10.13 -44.21
C GLY A 159 24.97 9.74 -45.31
N ALA A 160 25.03 10.26 -46.53
CA ALA A 160 25.87 11.28 -47.15
C ALA A 160 25.07 11.89 -48.31
#